data_AF-A0A8H8SND4-F1
#
_entry.id   AF-A0A8H8SND4-F1
#
_cell.length_a   1.000
_cell.length_b   1.000
_cell.length_c   1.000
_cell.angle_alpha   90.00
_cell.angle_beta   90.00
_cell.angle_gamma   90.00
#
_symmetry.space_group_name_H-M   'P 1'
#
loop_
_entity.id
_entity.type
_entity.pdbx_description
1 polymer ?
#
loop_
_entity_poly.entity_id
_entity_poly.type
_entity_poly.pdbx_seq_one_letter_code
_entity_poly.pdbx_strand_id
1 'polypeptide(L)' 'MRGIATPNRPEPEMPIGDERSDQLWALLNRCWARNPMERPSASEVGVIMKKIANVDQEEPWDMKPKT' A
#
# COMPACT_ATOMS: atom_id res chain seq x y z
N MET A 1 -22.42 -12.68 -10.87
CA MET A 1 -21.65 -11.91 -9.88
C MET A 1 -20.96 -10.76 -10.61
N ARG A 2 -21.32 -9.50 -10.35
CA ARG A 2 -20.56 -8.35 -10.88
C ARG A 2 -19.35 -8.14 -9.97
N GLY A 3 -18.16 -8.51 -10.45
CA GLY A 3 -16.92 -8.16 -9.77
C GLY A 3 -16.66 -6.66 -9.97
N ILE A 4 -16.27 -5.95 -8.91
CA ILE A 4 -15.80 -4.57 -9.02
C ILE A 4 -14.50 -4.61 -9.81
N ALA A 5 -14.46 -3.92 -10.96
CA ALA A 5 -13.23 -3.75 -11.71
C ALA A 5 -12.24 -2.94 -10.88
N THR A 6 -10.98 -3.36 -10.83
CA THR A 6 -9.92 -2.56 -10.22
C THR A 6 -9.66 -1.30 -11.05
N PRO A 7 -9.29 -0.18 -10.43
CA PRO A 7 -9.01 1.04 -11.17
C PRO A 7 -7.79 0.85 -12.09
N ASN A 8 -7.72 1.65 -13.15
CA ASN A 8 -6.49 1.82 -13.90
C ASN A 8 -5.49 2.63 -13.07
N ARG A 9 -4.20 2.49 -13.37
CA ARG A 9 -3.15 3.28 -12.73
C ARG A 9 -3.37 4.76 -13.04
N PRO A 10 -3.38 5.65 -12.02
CA PRO A 10 -3.42 7.08 -12.24
C PRO A 10 -2.01 7.55 -12.66
N GLU A 11 -1.64 7.35 -13.92
CA GLU A 11 -0.29 7.69 -14.44
C GLU A 11 0.15 9.15 -14.21
N PRO A 12 -0.72 10.18 -14.24
CA PRO A 12 -0.29 11.55 -13.97
C PRO A 12 0.28 11.73 -12.56
N GLU A 13 -0.29 11.03 -11.57
CA GLU A 13 0.14 11.08 -10.16
C GLU A 13 1.09 9.95 -9.77
N MET A 14 1.06 8.84 -10.52
CA MET A 14 1.88 7.65 -10.33
C MET A 14 2.56 7.25 -11.65
N PRO A 15 3.56 8.00 -12.12
CA PRO A 15 4.22 7.73 -13.39
C PRO A 15 4.83 6.33 -13.44
N ILE A 16 4.77 5.67 -14.60
CA ILE A 16 5.45 4.39 -14.82
C ILE A 16 6.97 4.64 -14.87
N GLY A 17 7.74 3.78 -14.21
CA GLY A 17 9.20 3.88 -14.14
C GLY A 17 9.71 4.75 -13.00
N ASP A 18 8.82 5.43 -12.26
CA ASP A 18 9.15 5.92 -10.92
C ASP A 18 9.06 4.77 -9.92
N GLU A 19 10.18 4.46 -9.26
CA GLU A 19 10.31 3.27 -8.40
C GLU A 19 9.26 3.24 -7.28
N ARG A 20 9.02 4.37 -6.62
CA ARG A 20 8.05 4.45 -5.51
C ARG A 20 6.62 4.27 -6.01
N SER A 21 6.30 4.89 -7.14
CA SER A 21 5.00 4.75 -7.80
C SER A 21 4.75 3.32 -8.25
N ASP A 22 5.75 2.65 -8.81
CA ASP A 22 5.69 1.26 -9.24
C ASP A 22 5.47 0.30 -8.06
N GLN A 23 6.21 0.50 -6.96
CA GLN A 23 6.06 -0.28 -5.75
C GLN A 23 4.69 -0.07 -5.09
N LEU A 24 4.22 1.19 -5.02
CA LEU A 24 2.91 1.51 -4.46
C LEU A 24 1.78 0.92 -5.31
N TRP A 25 1.87 1.02 -6.64
CA TRP A 25 0.89 0.43 -7.54
C TRP A 25 0.84 -1.10 -7.40
N ALA A 26 2.00 -1.75 -7.28
CA ALA A 26 2.08 -3.19 -7.04
C ALA A 26 1.42 -3.60 -5.72
N LEU A 27 1.60 -2.81 -4.65
CA LEU A 27 0.92 -3.05 -3.36
C LEU A 27 -0.60 -2.92 -3.49
N LEU A 28 -1.10 -1.88 -4.16
CA LEU A 28 -2.53 -1.66 -4.37
C LEU A 28 -3.19 -2.80 -5.15
N ASN A 29 -2.54 -3.29 -6.21
CA ASN A 29 -3.03 -4.46 -6.97
C ASN A 29 -3.17 -5.71 -6.08
N ARG A 30 -2.24 -5.94 -5.15
CA ARG A 30 -2.34 -7.04 -4.18
C ARG A 30 -3.49 -6.84 -3.19
N CYS A 31 -3.69 -5.63 -2.69
CA CYS A 31 -4.83 -5.30 -1.82
C CYS A 31 -6.19 -5.55 -2.51
N TRP A 32 -6.23 -5.36 -3.82
CA TRP A 32 -7.42 -5.60 -4.64
C TRP A 32 -7.49 -6.99 -5.28
N ALA A 33 -6.67 -7.95 -4.83
CA ALA A 33 -6.72 -9.31 -5.33
C ALA A 33 -8.13 -9.90 -5.21
N ARG A 34 -8.57 -10.58 -6.27
CA ARG A 34 -9.90 -11.21 -6.32
C ARG A 34 -10.03 -12.28 -5.25
N ASN A 35 -8.96 -13.06 -5.05
CA ASN A 35 -8.88 -14.03 -3.97
C ASN A 35 -8.53 -13.30 -2.66
N PRO A 36 -9.38 -13.36 -1.61
CA PRO A 36 -9.07 -12.75 -0.32
C PRO A 36 -7.77 -13.28 0.31
N MET A 37 -7.40 -14.53 0.04
CA MET A 37 -6.18 -15.15 0.59
C MET A 37 -4.89 -14.60 -0.03
N GLU A 38 -4.96 -13.92 -1.17
CA GLU A 38 -3.82 -13.28 -1.82
C GLU A 38 -3.59 -11.84 -1.33
N ARG A 39 -4.55 -11.28 -0.58
CA ARG A 39 -4.46 -9.93 -0.05
C ARG A 39 -3.50 -9.91 1.15
N PRO A 40 -2.62 -8.90 1.23
CA PRO A 40 -1.82 -8.71 2.43
C PRO A 40 -2.71 -8.32 3.62
N SER A 41 -2.26 -8.68 4.81
CA SER A 41 -2.80 -8.13 6.06
C SER A 41 -2.52 -6.64 6.17
N ALA A 42 -3.31 -5.92 6.98
CA ALA A 42 -3.08 -4.50 7.23
C ALA A 42 -1.68 -4.23 7.81
N SER A 43 -1.16 -5.14 8.65
CA SER A 43 0.19 -5.05 9.20
C SER A 43 1.26 -5.13 8.11
N GLU A 44 1.14 -6.07 7.16
CA GLU A 44 2.06 -6.17 6.03
C GLU A 44 1.99 -4.95 5.11
N VAL A 45 0.78 -4.43 4.84
CA VAL A 45 0.60 -3.17 4.10
C VAL A 45 1.37 -2.04 4.76
N GLY A 46 1.23 -1.88 6.08
CA GLY A 46 1.94 -0.85 6.84
C GLY A 46 3.47 -0.99 6.74
N VAL A 47 4.00 -2.20 6.87
CA VAL A 47 5.45 -2.46 6.70
C VAL A 47 5.92 -2.09 5.30
N ILE A 48 5.18 -2.45 4.25
CA ILE A 48 5.56 -2.14 2.87
C ILE A 48 5.44 -0.63 2.60
N MET A 49 4.39 0.04 3.09
CA MET A 49 4.23 1.49 2.94
C MET A 49 5.36 2.27 3.60
N LYS A 50 5.83 1.86 4.78
CA LYS A 50 7.01 2.48 5.44
C LYS A 50 8.26 2.35 4.57
N LYS A 51 8.47 1.18 3.95
CA LYS A 51 9.58 0.95 3.02
C LYS A 51 9.49 1.84 1.77
N ILE A 52 8.32 1.92 1.13
CA ILE A 52 8.10 2.79 -0.05
C ILE A 52 8.36 4.26 0.29
N ALA A 53 7.93 4.68 1.48
CA ALA A 53 8.13 6.04 1.95
C ALA A 53 9.59 6.34 2.36
N ASN A 54 10.48 5.34 2.37
CA ASN A 54 11.82 5.39 2.96
C ASN A 54 11.82 5.97 4.37
N VAL A 55 10.83 5.59 5.18
CA VAL A 55 10.77 5.99 6.58
C VAL A 55 11.27 4.81 7.41
N ASP A 56 12.52 4.90 7.83
CA ASP A 56 13.14 4.04 8.85
C ASP A 56 12.50 4.39 10.21
N GLN A 57 11.29 3.89 10.49
CA GLN A 57 10.55 4.36 11.68
C GLN A 57 11.14 3.85 12.99
N GLU A 58 11.61 4.77 13.84
CA GLU A 58 10.94 5.02 15.13
C GLU A 58 10.26 6.41 15.04
N GLU A 59 8.92 6.44 14.94
CA GLU A 59 8.15 7.68 15.09
C GLU A 59 7.25 7.59 16.35
N PRO A 60 7.38 8.51 17.33
CA PRO A 60 6.82 8.44 18.69
C PRO A 60 5.29 8.38 18.91
N TRP A 61 4.47 8.17 17.88
CA TRP A 61 3.00 8.28 18.02
C TRP A 61 2.33 7.09 18.74
N ASP A 62 3.02 5.95 18.86
CA ASP A 62 2.58 4.81 19.70
C ASP A 62 2.78 5.06 21.22
N MET A 63 3.46 6.14 21.61
CA MET A 63 3.77 6.48 23.00
C MET A 63 2.93 7.61 23.61
N LYS A 64 1.79 7.99 23.02
CA LYS A 64 0.86 8.87 23.74
C LYS A 64 0.18 8.06 24.85
N PRO A 65 0.42 8.34 26.14
CA PRO A 65 -0.37 7.71 27.20
C PRO A 65 -1.85 8.03 26.95
N LYS A 66 -2.69 6.99 27.04
CA LYS A 66 -4.14 7.16 27.08
C LYS A 66 -4.50 7.82 28.42
N THR A 67 -4.41 9.13 28.48
CA THR A 67 -5.05 9.94 29.53
C THR A 67 -6.52 10.10 29.24
#